data_AF-U5GRL2-F1
#
_entry.id   AF-U5GRL2-F1
#
_cell.length_a   1.000
_cell.length_b   1.000
_cell.length_c   1.000
_cell.angle_alpha   90.00
_cell.angle_beta   90.00
_cell.angle_gamma   90.00
#
_symmetry.space_group_name_H-M   'P 1'
#
loop_
_entity.id
_entity.type
_entity.pdbx_description
1 polymer ?
#
loop_
_entity_poly.entity_id
_entity_poly.type
_entity_poly.pdbx_seq_one_letter_code
_entity_poly.pdbx_strand_id
1 'polypeptide(L)'
;MAMVTVFRASISRSLPTSFPNLLSSSSNRNSIPKKHRLLCYAASSQTKTIRSEVSFCIGTHLIPHPKKVERGGEDAFLVSDYNGGVIAVADGVSGWAEQNVDPSLFPQELMANASCLVEDEEVNYDPQILIRKAHAATSAVGSATVIVAMLETNGTLKIANVGDCGLRAIRGDRIIFSTSPQEHYFDCPYQLSSEMVGQTYLDAVVSRVEVMEGDTIVMGSDGLFDNVFDHEIVSTVAGHGDVAAAGIS
;
A
#
# COMPACT_ATOMS: atom_id res chain seq x y z
N MET A 1 7.41 -5.16 14.37
CA MET A 1 6.08 -4.50 14.29
C MET A 1 5.12 -5.29 13.41
N ALA A 2 3.81 -5.25 13.66
CA ALA A 2 2.80 -5.88 12.81
C ALA A 2 1.66 -4.91 12.41
N MET A 3 1.33 -4.87 11.13
CA MET A 3 0.18 -4.19 10.57
C MET A 3 -0.75 -5.23 9.94
N VAL A 4 -1.99 -5.28 10.42
CA VAL A 4 -3.02 -6.15 9.89
C VAL A 4 -4.06 -5.27 9.21
N THR A 5 -4.39 -5.57 7.97
CA THR A 5 -5.32 -4.78 7.18
C THR A 5 -6.41 -5.69 6.65
N VAL A 6 -7.66 -5.37 7.00
CA VAL A 6 -8.86 -6.03 6.47
C VAL A 6 -9.46 -5.13 5.41
N PHE A 7 -9.87 -5.70 4.31
CA PHE A 7 -10.46 -4.96 3.20
C PHE A 7 -11.90 -4.51 3.50
N ARG A 8 -12.33 -3.34 2.98
CA ARG A 8 -13.76 -3.02 2.80
C ARG A 8 -14.04 -2.49 1.39
N ALA A 9 -15.06 -3.03 0.73
CA ALA A 9 -15.54 -2.49 -0.56
C ALA A 9 -16.38 -1.23 -0.32
N SER A 10 -16.19 -0.22 -1.16
CA SER A 10 -17.12 0.89 -1.30
C SER A 10 -17.91 0.74 -2.61
N ILE A 11 -19.23 0.81 -2.52
CA ILE A 11 -20.09 0.80 -3.71
C ILE A 11 -20.21 2.24 -4.21
N SER A 12 -19.63 2.52 -5.37
CA SER A 12 -19.87 3.77 -6.09
C SER A 12 -21.35 3.84 -6.52
N ARG A 13 -22.17 4.56 -5.75
CA ARG A 13 -23.54 4.92 -6.15
C ARG A 13 -23.47 6.04 -7.17
N SER A 14 -23.35 5.70 -8.45
CA SER A 14 -23.70 6.67 -9.50
C SER A 14 -25.22 6.85 -9.51
N LEU A 15 -25.70 8.04 -9.15
CA LEU A 15 -27.06 8.45 -9.46
C LEU A 15 -27.19 8.49 -10.99
N PRO A 16 -28.26 7.91 -11.59
CA PRO A 16 -28.51 8.12 -13.00
C PRO A 16 -28.80 9.61 -13.22
N THR A 17 -27.91 10.28 -13.95
CA THR A 17 -28.14 11.63 -14.47
C THR A 17 -29.24 11.56 -15.54
N SER A 18 -30.49 11.61 -15.09
CA SER A 18 -31.62 11.89 -15.98
C SER A 18 -31.51 13.34 -16.44
N PHE A 19 -31.03 13.55 -17.67
CA PHE A 19 -31.19 14.85 -18.34
C PHE A 19 -32.66 15.02 -18.75
N PRO A 20 -33.39 16.03 -18.27
CA PRO A 20 -34.64 16.42 -18.91
C PRO A 20 -34.32 17.21 -20.18
N ASN A 21 -34.77 16.69 -21.33
CA ASN A 21 -34.78 17.42 -22.59
C ASN A 21 -35.70 18.64 -22.46
N LEU A 22 -35.11 19.84 -22.38
CA LEU A 22 -35.79 21.11 -22.58
C LEU A 22 -35.81 21.44 -24.08
N LEU A 23 -36.95 21.20 -24.72
CA LEU A 23 -37.27 21.72 -26.05
C LEU A 23 -37.67 23.20 -25.91
N SER A 24 -36.81 24.12 -26.34
CA SER A 24 -37.18 25.51 -26.59
C SER A 24 -37.67 25.66 -28.04
N SER A 25 -38.93 26.04 -28.18
CA SER A 25 -39.54 26.46 -29.45
C SER A 25 -39.10 27.87 -29.84
N SER A 26 -38.62 28.05 -31.07
CA SER A 26 -38.70 29.34 -31.76
C SER A 26 -38.65 29.19 -33.28
N SER A 27 -39.57 29.90 -33.91
CA SER A 27 -39.99 29.86 -35.31
C SER A 27 -38.96 30.42 -36.31
N ASN A 28 -38.93 29.86 -37.54
CA ASN A 28 -39.51 30.44 -38.77
C ASN A 28 -38.64 30.25 -40.06
N ARG A 29 -39.36 29.90 -41.15
CA ARG A 29 -39.08 30.05 -42.61
C ARG A 29 -38.22 29.04 -43.40
N ASN A 30 -38.94 28.33 -44.29
CA ASN A 30 -38.69 28.00 -45.71
C ASN A 30 -37.27 27.71 -46.24
N SER A 31 -37.01 26.44 -46.59
CA SER A 31 -36.45 26.02 -47.90
C SER A 31 -36.36 24.48 -48.01
N ILE A 32 -36.68 23.94 -49.21
CA ILE A 32 -36.46 22.56 -49.70
C ILE A 32 -34.98 22.45 -50.19
N PRO A 33 -34.27 21.30 -50.40
CA PRO A 33 -34.56 19.85 -50.25
C PRO A 33 -33.45 19.00 -49.54
N LYS A 34 -33.70 17.70 -49.29
CA LYS A 34 -32.91 16.50 -49.75
C LYS A 34 -33.09 15.30 -48.81
N LYS A 35 -33.42 14.13 -49.39
CA LYS A 35 -33.43 12.82 -48.71
C LYS A 35 -32.00 12.43 -48.31
N HIS A 36 -31.71 12.42 -47.01
CA HIS A 36 -30.55 11.71 -46.47
C HIS A 36 -31.02 10.43 -45.76
N ARG A 37 -30.49 9.28 -46.22
CA ARG A 37 -30.56 8.00 -45.51
C ARG A 37 -29.94 8.20 -44.13
N LEU A 38 -30.74 8.12 -43.07
CA LEU A 38 -30.23 7.96 -41.72
C LEU A 38 -29.63 6.54 -41.61
N LEU A 39 -28.31 6.46 -41.63
CA LEU A 39 -27.58 5.29 -41.15
C LEU A 39 -27.68 5.30 -39.62
N CYS A 40 -28.51 4.40 -39.09
CA CYS A 40 -28.55 4.12 -37.66
C CYS A 40 -27.23 3.44 -37.29
N TYR A 41 -26.25 4.22 -36.81
CA TYR A 41 -25.14 3.66 -36.07
C TYR A 41 -25.68 3.22 -34.72
N ALA A 42 -25.87 1.92 -34.54
CA ALA A 42 -26.04 1.35 -33.22
C ALA A 42 -24.73 1.60 -32.46
N ALA A 43 -24.74 2.57 -31.54
CA ALA A 43 -23.65 2.74 -30.60
C ALA A 43 -23.55 1.43 -29.81
N SER A 44 -22.42 0.74 -29.93
CA SER A 44 -22.09 -0.37 -29.06
C SER A 44 -22.01 0.19 -27.64
N SER A 45 -23.03 -0.09 -26.83
CA SER A 45 -22.96 0.11 -25.39
C SER A 45 -21.83 -0.77 -24.88
N GLN A 46 -20.64 -0.16 -24.69
CA GLN A 46 -19.63 -0.75 -23.82
C GLN A 46 -20.22 -0.69 -22.42
N THR A 47 -20.80 -1.80 -21.98
CA THR A 47 -21.12 -2.01 -20.58
C THR A 47 -19.79 -1.97 -19.83
N LYS A 48 -19.43 -0.80 -19.27
CA LYS A 48 -18.37 -0.68 -18.28
C LYS A 48 -18.77 -1.62 -17.14
N THR A 49 -18.09 -2.75 -17.02
CA THR A 49 -18.20 -3.62 -15.86
C THR A 49 -17.80 -2.76 -14.65
N ILE A 50 -18.77 -2.38 -13.83
CA ILE A 50 -18.51 -1.64 -12.60
C ILE A 50 -17.85 -2.64 -11.66
N ARG A 51 -16.51 -2.66 -11.60
CA ARG A 51 -15.80 -3.30 -10.48
C ARG A 51 -16.12 -2.49 -9.23
N SER A 52 -16.39 -3.17 -8.13
CA SER A 52 -16.48 -2.52 -6.82
C SER A 52 -15.15 -1.84 -6.54
N GLU A 53 -15.20 -0.61 -6.01
CA GLU A 53 -14.00 0.06 -5.53
C GLU A 53 -13.58 -0.54 -4.20
N VAL A 54 -12.27 -0.52 -3.96
CA VAL A 54 -11.66 -1.18 -2.82
C VAL A 54 -10.82 -0.22 -2.01
N SER A 55 -10.83 -0.38 -0.69
CA SER A 55 -9.89 0.31 0.18
C SER A 55 -9.52 -0.53 1.40
N PHE A 56 -8.40 -0.17 2.01
CA PHE A 56 -7.96 -0.74 3.26
C PHE A 56 -8.81 -0.30 4.45
N CYS A 57 -9.07 -1.21 5.39
CA CYS A 57 -9.43 -0.96 6.78
C CYS A 57 -8.26 -1.46 7.64
N ILE A 58 -7.58 -0.56 8.34
CA ILE A 58 -6.23 -0.85 8.86
C ILE A 58 -6.24 -0.90 10.38
N GLY A 59 -5.60 -1.93 10.92
CA GLY A 59 -5.25 -2.07 12.33
C GLY A 59 -3.73 -2.20 12.48
N THR A 60 -3.16 -1.53 13.46
CA THR A 60 -1.71 -1.55 13.70
C THR A 60 -1.42 -2.00 15.12
N HIS A 61 -0.34 -2.76 15.28
CA HIS A 61 0.17 -3.14 16.58
C HIS A 61 1.70 -3.15 16.60
N LEU A 62 2.28 -2.36 17.50
CA LEU A 62 3.72 -2.27 17.68
C LEU A 62 4.08 -2.76 19.08
N ILE A 63 4.86 -3.84 19.14
CA ILE A 63 5.45 -4.36 20.38
C ILE A 63 6.97 -4.18 20.24
N PRO A 64 7.56 -3.17 20.89
CA PRO A 64 9.00 -2.99 20.87
C PRO A 64 9.72 -4.15 21.57
N HIS A 65 10.95 -4.43 21.15
CA HIS A 65 11.81 -5.35 21.89
C HIS A 65 11.90 -4.93 23.37
N PRO A 66 11.83 -5.83 24.38
CA PRO A 66 11.74 -5.48 25.80
C PRO A 66 12.81 -4.50 26.30
N LYS A 67 14.04 -4.61 25.79
CA LYS A 67 15.16 -3.72 26.12
C LYS A 67 15.04 -2.30 25.53
N LYS A 68 14.11 -2.06 24.61
CA LYS A 68 13.95 -0.83 23.84
C LYS A 68 12.58 -0.15 24.04
N VAL A 69 11.73 -0.73 24.90
CA VAL A 69 10.37 -0.22 25.16
C VAL A 69 10.37 1.23 25.61
N GLU A 70 11.32 1.63 26.46
CA GLU A 70 11.44 3.02 26.94
C GLU A 70 11.74 4.02 25.82
N ARG A 71 12.27 3.56 24.67
CA ARG A 71 12.56 4.38 23.49
C ARG A 71 11.51 4.23 22.38
N GLY A 72 10.52 3.36 22.56
CA GLY A 72 9.45 3.11 21.58
C GLY A 72 9.79 2.11 20.47
N GLY A 73 10.99 1.49 20.49
CA GLY A 73 11.44 0.59 19.43
C GLY A 73 12.20 1.30 18.31
N GLU A 74 12.57 0.54 17.28
CA GLU A 74 13.36 1.02 16.14
C GLU A 74 12.55 1.01 14.84
N ASP A 75 11.45 0.28 14.81
CA ASP A 75 10.53 0.22 13.70
C ASP A 75 9.66 1.49 13.61
N ALA A 76 9.33 1.89 12.38
CA ALA A 76 8.38 2.95 12.07
C ALA A 76 7.37 2.50 10.99
N PHE A 77 6.20 3.12 10.94
CA PHE A 77 5.19 2.79 9.94
C PHE A 77 4.45 4.03 9.44
N LEU A 78 3.81 3.85 8.29
CA LEU A 78 2.91 4.81 7.65
C LEU A 78 1.57 4.13 7.36
N VAL A 79 0.49 4.86 7.60
CA VAL A 79 -0.86 4.56 7.13
C VAL A 79 -1.45 5.82 6.50
N SER A 80 -1.97 5.71 5.28
CA SER A 80 -2.72 6.77 4.60
C SER A 80 -3.93 6.17 3.88
N ASP A 81 -5.01 6.93 3.79
CA ASP A 81 -6.25 6.60 3.07
C ASP A 81 -6.25 7.08 1.61
N TYR A 82 -5.12 7.62 1.12
CA TYR A 82 -5.01 8.08 -0.26
C TYR A 82 -5.26 6.94 -1.27
N ASN A 83 -6.16 7.19 -2.23
CA ASN A 83 -6.63 6.21 -3.23
C ASN A 83 -7.33 4.99 -2.57
N GLY A 84 -6.82 3.77 -2.73
CA GLY A 84 -7.31 2.59 -1.99
C GLY A 84 -6.60 2.41 -0.64
N GLY A 85 -5.60 3.24 -0.34
CA GLY A 85 -4.82 3.23 0.89
C GLY A 85 -3.36 2.86 0.66
N VAL A 86 -2.51 3.42 1.51
CA VAL A 86 -1.06 3.21 1.52
C VAL A 86 -0.64 2.77 2.90
N ILE A 87 0.14 1.69 2.95
CA ILE A 87 0.77 1.20 4.16
C ILE A 87 2.26 1.03 3.93
N ALA A 88 3.07 1.37 4.92
CA ALA A 88 4.50 1.07 4.89
C ALA A 88 5.02 0.73 6.28
N VAL A 89 6.08 -0.08 6.31
CA VAL A 89 6.86 -0.41 7.51
C VAL A 89 8.33 -0.22 7.17
N ALA A 90 9.09 0.37 8.08
CA ALA A 90 10.53 0.41 8.03
C ALA A 90 11.11 -0.09 9.35
N ASP A 91 12.13 -0.94 9.30
CA ASP A 91 12.82 -1.47 10.47
C ASP A 91 14.24 -0.91 10.56
N GLY A 92 14.53 -0.20 11.65
CA GLY A 92 15.81 0.44 11.90
C GLY A 92 16.90 -0.57 12.25
N VAL A 93 18.05 -0.46 11.58
CA VAL A 93 19.15 -1.40 11.81
C VAL A 93 19.82 -1.12 13.16
N SER A 94 19.63 -2.03 14.11
CA SER A 94 20.08 -1.88 15.50
C SER A 94 21.59 -1.64 15.69
N GLY A 95 22.43 -2.07 14.75
CA GLY A 95 23.89 -1.89 14.80
C GLY A 95 24.37 -0.43 14.88
N TRP A 96 23.55 0.53 14.46
CA TRP A 96 23.86 1.96 14.57
C TRP A 96 24.05 2.45 16.00
N ALA A 97 23.43 1.77 16.98
CA ALA A 97 23.61 2.07 18.40
C ALA A 97 25.08 1.95 18.86
N GLU A 98 25.86 1.05 18.24
CA GLU A 98 27.30 0.88 18.54
C GLU A 98 28.14 2.10 18.12
N GLN A 99 27.62 2.89 17.17
CA GLN A 99 28.22 4.13 16.69
C GLN A 99 27.65 5.37 17.39
N ASN A 100 26.87 5.20 18.47
CA ASN A 100 26.14 6.27 19.16
C ASN A 100 25.12 7.02 18.26
N VAL A 101 24.59 6.35 17.25
CA VAL A 101 23.49 6.83 16.42
C VAL A 101 22.22 6.15 16.90
N ASP A 102 21.13 6.91 17.04
CA ASP A 102 19.84 6.36 17.46
C ASP A 102 19.14 5.64 16.28
N PRO A 103 19.03 4.29 16.32
CA PRO A 103 18.51 3.51 15.19
C PRO A 103 17.05 3.79 14.85
N SER A 104 16.29 4.45 15.74
CA SER A 104 14.88 4.78 15.45
C SER A 104 14.73 6.01 14.54
N LEU A 105 15.73 6.88 14.44
CA LEU A 105 15.57 8.18 13.77
C LEU A 105 15.44 8.06 12.25
N PHE A 106 16.27 7.25 11.61
CA PHE A 106 16.23 7.02 10.17
C PHE A 106 14.86 6.46 9.69
N PRO A 107 14.35 5.35 10.23
CA PRO A 107 13.04 4.83 9.80
C PRO A 107 11.88 5.78 10.14
N GLN A 108 11.93 6.50 11.27
CA GLN A 108 10.91 7.49 11.62
C GLN A 108 10.86 8.64 10.61
N GLU A 109 12.01 9.23 10.27
CA GLU A 109 12.09 10.30 9.28
C GLU A 109 11.73 9.79 7.87
N LEU A 110 12.15 8.57 7.51
CA LEU A 110 11.78 7.95 6.24
C LEU A 110 10.27 7.79 6.09
N MET A 111 9.58 7.30 7.13
CA MET A 111 8.12 7.16 7.12
C MET A 111 7.40 8.52 7.14
N ALA A 112 7.92 9.51 7.87
CA ALA A 112 7.37 10.86 7.86
C ALA A 112 7.48 11.52 6.48
N ASN A 113 8.64 11.39 5.82
CA ASN A 113 8.85 11.87 4.46
C ASN A 113 7.95 11.15 3.46
N ALA A 114 7.85 9.82 3.55
CA ALA A 114 6.92 9.05 2.72
C ALA A 114 5.47 9.54 2.91
N SER A 115 5.04 9.78 4.16
CA SER A 115 3.70 10.31 4.47
C SER A 115 3.43 11.64 3.77
N CYS A 116 4.41 12.55 3.75
CA CYS A 116 4.27 13.86 3.09
C CYS A 116 4.23 13.77 1.56
N LEU A 117 4.72 12.66 1.00
CA LEU A 117 4.91 12.48 -0.44
C LEU A 117 3.90 11.51 -1.08
N VAL A 118 3.01 10.86 -0.31
CA VAL A 118 2.07 9.87 -0.86
C VAL A 118 1.17 10.43 -1.98
N GLU A 119 0.82 11.72 -1.90
CA GLU A 119 -0.03 12.41 -2.90
C GLU A 119 0.75 13.15 -3.98
N ASP A 120 2.08 13.10 -3.94
CA ASP A 120 2.93 13.81 -4.89
C ASP A 120 2.77 13.23 -6.31
N GLU A 121 2.45 14.07 -7.29
CA GLU A 121 2.18 13.64 -8.66
C GLU A 121 3.35 12.89 -9.30
N GLU A 122 4.60 13.21 -8.94
CA GLU A 122 5.77 12.51 -9.47
C GLU A 122 5.92 11.10 -8.89
N VAL A 123 5.34 10.82 -7.72
CA VAL A 123 5.26 9.45 -7.18
C VAL A 123 4.38 8.59 -8.08
N ASN A 124 3.37 9.17 -8.73
CA ASN A 124 2.50 8.50 -9.70
C ASN A 124 1.95 7.15 -9.19
N TYR A 125 1.64 7.10 -7.89
CA TYR A 125 1.18 5.89 -7.20
C TYR A 125 2.08 4.66 -7.45
N ASP A 126 3.40 4.89 -7.46
CA ASP A 126 4.44 3.88 -7.60
C ASP A 126 5.26 3.77 -6.28
N PRO A 127 5.20 2.62 -5.59
CA PRO A 127 5.85 2.46 -4.29
C PRO A 127 7.38 2.57 -4.38
N GLN A 128 7.98 2.17 -5.51
CA GLN A 128 9.43 2.30 -5.70
C GLN A 128 9.84 3.77 -5.82
N ILE A 129 9.02 4.60 -6.47
CA ILE A 129 9.27 6.05 -6.57
C ILE A 129 9.00 6.75 -5.25
N LEU A 130 8.01 6.31 -4.47
CA LEU A 130 7.80 6.81 -3.11
C LEU A 130 9.02 6.56 -2.23
N ILE A 131 9.56 5.34 -2.24
CA ILE A 131 10.81 4.98 -1.54
C ILE A 131 11.94 5.91 -1.97
N ARG A 132 12.14 6.10 -3.29
CA ARG A 132 13.19 6.99 -3.81
C ARG A 132 13.10 8.41 -3.24
N LYS A 133 11.91 9.02 -3.29
CA LYS A 133 11.73 10.42 -2.86
C LYS A 133 11.83 10.54 -1.34
N ALA A 134 11.25 9.60 -0.59
CA ALA A 134 11.33 9.58 0.86
C ALA A 134 12.78 9.41 1.36
N HIS A 135 13.53 8.47 0.77
CA HIS A 135 14.93 8.25 1.09
C HIS A 135 15.79 9.48 0.77
N ALA A 136 15.61 10.09 -0.40
CA ALA A 136 16.33 11.30 -0.78
C ALA A 136 16.04 12.52 0.13
N ALA A 137 14.86 12.55 0.76
CA ALA A 137 14.46 13.58 1.71
C ALA A 137 14.91 13.28 3.16
N THR A 138 15.41 12.08 3.43
CA THR A 138 15.80 11.65 4.78
C THR A 138 17.23 12.09 5.09
N SER A 139 17.39 12.80 6.20
CA SER A 139 18.66 13.40 6.64
C SER A 139 19.25 12.75 7.89
N ALA A 140 18.45 12.03 8.68
CA ALA A 140 18.89 11.25 9.82
C ALA A 140 19.99 10.28 9.41
N VAL A 141 21.00 10.15 10.27
CA VAL A 141 22.03 9.14 10.12
C VAL A 141 21.44 7.80 10.57
N GLY A 142 21.64 6.76 9.78
CA GLY A 142 21.10 5.44 10.06
C GLY A 142 20.86 4.63 8.80
N SER A 143 20.22 3.49 8.98
CA SER A 143 19.69 2.68 7.88
C SER A 143 18.47 1.91 8.33
N ALA A 144 17.66 1.50 7.36
CA ALA A 144 16.47 0.70 7.61
C ALA A 144 16.15 -0.22 6.43
N THR A 145 15.52 -1.36 6.75
CA THR A 145 14.74 -2.11 5.77
C THR A 145 13.41 -1.38 5.55
N VAL A 146 12.75 -1.57 4.41
CA VAL A 146 11.48 -0.91 4.12
C VAL A 146 10.61 -1.72 3.18
N ILE A 147 9.32 -1.78 3.50
CA ILE A 147 8.28 -2.27 2.61
C ILE A 147 7.18 -1.24 2.47
N VAL A 148 6.75 -0.97 1.24
CA VAL A 148 5.62 -0.09 0.92
C VAL A 148 4.60 -0.86 0.10
N ALA A 149 3.34 -0.82 0.49
CA ALA A 149 2.22 -1.36 -0.26
C ALA A 149 1.16 -0.28 -0.53
N MET A 150 0.83 -0.06 -1.80
CA MET A 150 -0.12 0.95 -2.28
C MET A 150 -1.26 0.26 -3.03
N LEU A 151 -2.49 0.39 -2.51
CA LEU A 151 -3.68 -0.24 -3.09
C LEU A 151 -4.39 0.73 -4.03
N GLU A 152 -4.56 0.36 -5.30
CA GLU A 152 -5.46 1.08 -6.20
C GLU A 152 -6.91 0.68 -5.94
N THR A 153 -7.86 1.61 -6.11
CA THR A 153 -9.30 1.33 -5.96
C THR A 153 -9.84 0.22 -6.88
N ASN A 154 -9.08 -0.18 -7.92
CA ASN A 154 -9.44 -1.26 -8.84
C ASN A 154 -9.09 -2.69 -8.35
N GLY A 155 -8.42 -2.81 -7.19
CA GLY A 155 -7.94 -4.09 -6.65
C GLY A 155 -6.46 -4.40 -6.87
N THR A 156 -5.69 -3.50 -7.52
CA THR A 156 -4.26 -3.72 -7.76
C THR A 156 -3.45 -3.27 -6.54
N LEU A 157 -2.85 -4.22 -5.83
CA LEU A 157 -1.88 -3.94 -4.76
C LEU A 157 -0.47 -3.88 -5.35
N LYS A 158 0.15 -2.70 -5.33
CA LYS A 158 1.55 -2.51 -5.75
C LYS A 158 2.45 -2.53 -4.52
N ILE A 159 3.54 -3.28 -4.58
CA ILE A 159 4.46 -3.47 -3.44
C ILE A 159 5.87 -3.16 -3.92
N ALA A 160 6.65 -2.46 -3.10
CA ALA A 160 8.11 -2.39 -3.22
C ALA A 160 8.75 -2.71 -1.87
N ASN A 161 9.72 -3.62 -1.86
CA ASN A 161 10.43 -4.05 -0.66
C ASN A 161 11.94 -3.88 -0.85
N VAL A 162 12.64 -3.42 0.19
CA VAL A 162 14.09 -3.42 0.34
C VAL A 162 14.41 -4.02 1.71
N GLY A 163 14.94 -5.24 1.72
CA GLY A 163 15.32 -5.95 2.95
C GLY A 163 14.37 -7.10 3.29
N ASP A 164 14.19 -7.36 4.57
CA ASP A 164 13.51 -8.53 5.14
C ASP A 164 12.14 -8.22 5.80
N CYS A 165 11.70 -6.95 5.75
CA CYS A 165 10.29 -6.64 5.94
C CYS A 165 9.41 -7.52 5.03
N GLY A 166 8.23 -7.88 5.53
CA GLY A 166 7.38 -8.89 4.89
C GLY A 166 5.95 -8.46 4.66
N LEU A 167 5.32 -9.06 3.64
CA LEU A 167 3.89 -9.00 3.40
C LEU A 167 3.36 -10.39 3.05
N ARG A 168 2.19 -10.73 3.60
CA ARG A 168 1.35 -11.87 3.22
C ARG A 168 -0.02 -11.35 2.78
N ALA A 169 -0.48 -11.75 1.60
CA ALA A 169 -1.87 -11.58 1.20
C ALA A 169 -2.61 -12.89 1.39
N ILE A 170 -3.71 -12.86 2.12
CA ILE A 170 -4.48 -14.03 2.55
C ILE A 170 -5.89 -13.92 1.98
N ARG A 171 -6.36 -14.99 1.34
CA ARG A 171 -7.72 -15.12 0.82
C ARG A 171 -8.36 -16.36 1.42
N GLY A 172 -9.36 -16.16 2.28
CA GLY A 172 -9.92 -17.25 3.08
C GLY A 172 -8.86 -17.82 4.02
N ASP A 173 -8.53 -19.09 3.84
CA ASP A 173 -7.55 -19.85 4.65
C ASP A 173 -6.19 -20.05 3.95
N ARG A 174 -5.91 -19.27 2.91
CA ARG A 174 -4.71 -19.46 2.06
C ARG A 174 -3.94 -18.18 1.86
N ILE A 175 -2.63 -18.25 1.99
CA ILE A 175 -1.70 -17.24 1.52
C ILE A 175 -1.67 -17.30 -0.01
N ILE A 176 -2.17 -16.27 -0.67
CA ILE A 176 -2.16 -16.13 -2.14
C ILE A 176 -0.90 -15.42 -2.65
N PHE A 177 -0.21 -14.69 -1.77
CA PHE A 177 1.04 -14.02 -2.07
C PHE A 177 1.88 -13.85 -0.81
N SER A 178 3.19 -14.00 -0.96
CA SER A 178 4.19 -13.73 0.07
C SER A 178 5.38 -13.01 -0.57
N THR A 179 5.89 -11.97 0.08
CA THR A 179 7.22 -11.46 -0.26
C THR A 179 8.31 -12.45 0.15
N SER A 180 9.50 -12.28 -0.42
CA SER A 180 10.72 -13.00 -0.03
C SER A 180 11.73 -12.00 0.53
N PRO A 181 12.42 -12.31 1.65
CA PRO A 181 13.46 -11.45 2.20
C PRO A 181 14.60 -11.20 1.20
N GLN A 182 15.25 -10.04 1.31
CA GLN A 182 16.44 -9.68 0.55
C GLN A 182 17.61 -9.48 1.50
N GLU A 183 18.63 -10.31 1.37
CA GLU A 183 19.78 -10.37 2.27
C GLU A 183 21.08 -10.52 1.47
N HIS A 184 22.17 -9.96 2.00
CA HIS A 184 23.52 -10.24 1.50
C HIS A 184 24.01 -11.62 1.96
N TYR A 185 23.68 -11.96 3.21
CA TYR A 185 23.88 -13.22 3.90
C TYR A 185 22.97 -13.22 5.13
N PHE A 186 22.88 -14.36 5.81
CA PHE A 186 22.03 -14.55 6.99
C PHE A 186 22.18 -13.42 8.02
N ASP A 187 21.06 -12.84 8.48
CA ASP A 187 20.96 -11.68 9.39
C ASP A 187 21.62 -10.38 8.87
N CYS A 188 21.81 -10.24 7.55
CA CYS A 188 22.33 -9.02 6.93
C CYS A 188 21.42 -8.58 5.77
N PRO A 189 20.30 -7.90 6.08
CA PRO A 189 19.33 -7.51 5.07
C PRO A 189 19.82 -6.37 4.19
N TYR A 190 19.24 -6.30 3.01
CA TYR A 190 19.30 -5.12 2.16
C TYR A 190 18.67 -3.94 2.90
N GLN A 191 19.26 -2.76 2.78
CA GLN A 191 18.84 -1.60 3.56
C GLN A 191 19.10 -0.30 2.83
N LEU A 192 18.18 0.65 2.99
CA LEU A 192 18.42 2.05 2.64
C LEU A 192 19.24 2.67 3.75
N SER A 193 20.24 3.48 3.40
CA SER A 193 21.18 4.04 4.36
C SER A 193 21.45 5.52 4.08
N SER A 194 21.82 6.26 5.13
CA SER A 194 22.43 7.59 5.00
C SER A 194 23.82 7.54 4.37
N GLU A 195 24.48 6.38 4.37
CA GLU A 195 25.78 6.17 3.75
C GLU A 195 25.68 5.83 2.26
N MET A 196 26.69 6.22 1.48
CA MET A 196 26.70 5.98 0.02
C MET A 196 26.79 4.50 -0.39
N VAL A 197 27.14 3.59 0.52
CA VAL A 197 27.40 2.17 0.23
C VAL A 197 26.15 1.29 0.42
N GLY A 198 24.99 1.88 0.70
CA GLY A 198 23.72 1.16 0.89
C GLY A 198 23.00 0.78 -0.41
N GLN A 199 21.91 0.02 -0.26
CA GLN A 199 20.96 -0.20 -1.34
C GLN A 199 20.18 1.08 -1.62
N THR A 200 19.61 1.14 -2.81
CA THR A 200 18.75 2.23 -3.27
C THR A 200 17.37 1.68 -3.65
N TYR A 201 16.45 2.57 -3.98
CA TYR A 201 15.16 2.19 -4.55
C TYR A 201 15.26 1.27 -5.78
N LEU A 202 16.38 1.30 -6.53
CA LEU A 202 16.59 0.44 -7.71
C LEU A 202 16.78 -1.03 -7.32
N ASP A 203 17.19 -1.31 -6.09
CA ASP A 203 17.39 -2.65 -5.56
C ASP A 203 16.08 -3.23 -4.96
N ALA A 204 15.00 -2.45 -4.98
CA ALA A 204 13.71 -2.88 -4.47
C ALA A 204 13.10 -4.00 -5.33
N VAL A 205 12.60 -5.05 -4.67
CA VAL A 205 11.74 -6.04 -5.33
C VAL A 205 10.34 -5.44 -5.46
N VAL A 206 9.92 -5.19 -6.70
CA VAL A 206 8.60 -4.64 -7.02
C VAL A 206 7.66 -5.78 -7.42
N SER A 207 6.50 -5.85 -6.77
CA SER A 207 5.47 -6.86 -7.01
C SER A 207 4.09 -6.23 -7.22
N ARG A 208 3.22 -6.96 -7.92
CA ARG A 208 1.80 -6.60 -8.09
C ARG A 208 0.93 -7.79 -7.77
N VAL A 209 -0.13 -7.57 -6.98
CA VAL A 209 -1.07 -8.60 -6.55
C VAL A 209 -2.48 -8.11 -6.79
N GLU A 210 -3.32 -8.92 -7.44
CA GLU A 210 -4.75 -8.64 -7.56
C GLU A 210 -5.47 -9.09 -6.29
N VAL A 211 -5.91 -8.12 -5.50
CA VAL A 211 -6.68 -8.34 -4.28
C VAL A 211 -8.18 -8.10 -4.52
N MET A 212 -9.01 -8.75 -3.72
CA MET A 212 -10.46 -8.62 -3.78
C MET A 212 -11.06 -8.49 -2.39
N GLU A 213 -12.38 -8.27 -2.36
CA GLU A 213 -13.11 -8.16 -1.11
C GLU A 213 -12.98 -9.41 -0.24
N GLY A 214 -12.68 -9.18 1.04
CA GLY A 214 -12.43 -10.22 2.03
C GLY A 214 -10.97 -10.70 2.08
N ASP A 215 -10.09 -10.25 1.18
CA ASP A 215 -8.66 -10.51 1.33
C ASP A 215 -8.11 -9.74 2.55
N THR A 216 -7.20 -10.38 3.27
CA THR A 216 -6.48 -9.78 4.41
C THR A 216 -5.02 -9.61 4.04
N ILE A 217 -4.46 -8.43 4.32
CA ILE A 217 -3.03 -8.16 4.17
C ILE A 217 -2.40 -8.11 5.55
N VAL A 218 -1.37 -8.92 5.76
CA VAL A 218 -0.52 -8.87 6.95
C VAL A 218 0.85 -8.37 6.51
N MET A 219 1.30 -7.26 7.07
CA MET A 219 2.58 -6.64 6.73
C MET A 219 3.32 -6.29 8.01
N GLY A 220 4.64 -6.44 8.04
CA GLY A 220 5.41 -6.22 9.26
C GLY A 220 6.90 -6.28 9.01
N SER A 221 7.67 -6.12 10.09
CA SER A 221 9.11 -6.35 10.06
C SER A 221 9.47 -7.82 10.30
N ASP A 222 10.76 -8.13 10.20
CA ASP A 222 11.36 -9.42 10.56
C ASP A 222 10.93 -9.88 11.98
N GLY A 223 10.79 -8.96 12.92
CA GLY A 223 10.31 -9.24 14.27
C GLY A 223 8.95 -9.95 14.34
N LEU A 224 8.10 -9.83 13.30
CA LEU A 224 6.91 -10.67 13.16
C LEU A 224 7.24 -12.01 12.47
N PHE A 225 7.86 -11.95 11.29
CA PHE A 225 7.99 -13.11 10.40
C PHE A 225 9.02 -14.15 10.85
N ASP A 226 9.95 -13.77 11.72
CA ASP A 226 10.91 -14.69 12.35
C ASP A 226 10.30 -15.44 13.53
N ASN A 227 9.24 -14.89 14.14
CA ASN A 227 8.66 -15.37 15.39
C ASN A 227 7.31 -16.07 15.22
N VAL A 228 6.65 -15.91 14.07
CA VAL A 228 5.31 -16.46 13.82
C VAL A 228 5.29 -17.17 12.48
N PHE A 229 4.92 -18.45 12.48
CA PHE A 229 4.82 -19.21 11.24
C PHE A 229 3.58 -18.82 10.43
N ASP A 230 3.67 -18.95 9.10
CA ASP A 230 2.57 -18.65 8.16
C ASP A 230 1.22 -19.29 8.56
N HIS A 231 1.23 -20.53 9.07
CA HIS A 231 0.00 -21.22 9.50
C HIS A 231 -0.62 -20.60 10.76
N GLU A 232 0.18 -20.04 11.66
CA GLU A 232 -0.28 -19.32 12.85
C GLU A 232 -0.85 -17.95 12.46
N ILE A 233 -0.23 -17.26 11.50
CA ILE A 233 -0.76 -16.01 10.92
C ILE A 233 -2.14 -16.27 10.32
N VAL A 234 -2.26 -17.27 9.45
CA VAL A 234 -3.54 -17.64 8.80
C VAL A 234 -4.60 -18.01 9.84
N SER A 235 -4.24 -18.83 10.84
CA SER A 235 -5.18 -19.22 11.91
C SER A 235 -5.65 -18.03 12.74
N THR A 236 -4.75 -17.09 13.04
CA THR A 236 -5.07 -15.90 13.82
C THR A 236 -6.00 -14.97 13.05
N VAL A 237 -5.71 -14.71 11.77
CA VAL A 237 -6.56 -13.89 10.90
C VAL A 237 -7.94 -14.51 10.72
N ALA A 238 -8.04 -15.83 10.52
CA ALA A 238 -9.32 -16.53 10.37
C ALA A 238 -10.23 -16.42 11.61
N GLY A 239 -9.63 -16.25 12.80
CA GLY A 239 -10.35 -16.05 14.06
C GLY A 239 -10.90 -14.65 14.30
N HIS A 240 -10.48 -13.65 13.52
CA HIS A 240 -10.81 -12.24 13.74
C HIS A 240 -11.48 -11.64 12.49
N GLY A 241 -12.79 -11.40 12.58
CA GLY A 241 -13.56 -10.75 11.50
C GLY A 241 -13.42 -9.23 11.44
N ASP A 242 -12.68 -8.62 12.38
CA ASP A 242 -12.47 -7.17 12.46
C ASP A 242 -11.03 -6.84 12.93
N VAL A 243 -10.45 -5.80 12.33
CA VAL A 243 -9.02 -5.46 12.37
C VAL A 243 -8.57 -4.99 13.74
N ALA A 244 -9.47 -4.39 14.50
CA ALA A 244 -9.21 -3.91 15.85
C ALA A 244 -9.12 -5.05 16.89
N ALA A 245 -9.63 -6.25 16.57
CA ALA A 245 -9.58 -7.40 17.46
C ALA A 245 -8.35 -8.29 17.24
N ALA A 246 -7.63 -8.13 16.11
CA ALA A 246 -6.47 -8.94 15.72
C ALA A 246 -5.15 -8.51 16.39
N GLY A 247 -5.20 -8.01 17.63
CA GLY A 247 -4.01 -7.81 18.45
C GLY A 247 -3.41 -9.17 18.77
N ILE A 248 -2.35 -9.56 18.04
CA ILE A 248 -1.60 -10.80 18.28
C ILE A 248 -0.94 -10.64 19.66
N SER A 249 -1.51 -11.33 20.66
CA SER A 249 -1.05 -11.34 22.05
C SER A 249 0.20 -12.19 22.24
#